data_AF-A0A3C0I771-F1
#
_entry.id   AF-A0A3C0I771-F1
#
_cell.length_a   1.000
_cell.length_b   1.000
_cell.length_c   1.000
_cell.angle_alpha   90.00
_cell.angle_beta   90.00
_cell.angle_gamma   90.00
#
_symmetry.space_group_name_H-M   'P 1'
#
loop_
_entity.id
_entity.type
_entity.pdbx_description
1 polymer ?
#
loop_
_entity_poly.entity_id
_entity_poly.type
_entity_poly.pdbx_seq_one_letter_code
_entity_poly.pdbx_strand_id
1 'polypeptide(L)'
;MSILKELSAHSVIKKGFRVINWLMVIGLIVLGAVLSVSFFKTGLTFILVGLLISPYMNDLLDKISHLIHQHKLDQSGRNVFIKLRAWILSDIRYFAEKFTLTTKLILVFLGILIGIVSLNYETDDKRFLLGLLIQSAWLEEGNKTHQGQLRDYFEIEYLRQKEKAFFAKGEKFIAELQVLYDTAQYKAVINQGTPYTQFNSQIQNWVTESSQIIKQQQIELALKEGPQLIKAKEYQKAYRLAMPHVDEEPKLKKLAKEAKKRIDKDVARLKSWYEQGFYKRVIWKAKPYVANECRARKLVDNAHRAKKLRDKNRQIKKVLKKTNNLIKAHQYEAAIQYASQSQHAEMPKVEKLIKRAKKEGDKAKEKKILAKLRHIPPTQLEGNIREYTKLLNIFPDNDKYKRKLAYYKKQRDETRKRPPLILKQSEYGENWPFSVSEGVLECFPPGIITFQVKDKTYAVNGLANSRNYLKIDDIWRNAPPTLEQDTTSTRKMELSPVINKGLELCNP
;
A
#
# COMPACT_ATOMS: atom_id res chain seq x y z
N MET A 1 22.72 -13.16 13.86
CA MET A 1 22.79 -13.39 12.40
C MET A 1 21.42 -13.36 11.69
N SER A 2 20.31 -13.00 12.35
CA SER A 2 19.00 -12.80 11.71
C SER A 2 18.63 -11.32 11.47
N ILE A 3 19.34 -10.39 12.12
CA ILE A 3 19.07 -8.93 12.04
C ILE A 3 19.62 -8.32 10.72
N LEU A 4 20.67 -8.92 10.14
CA LEU A 4 21.23 -8.47 8.85
C LEU A 4 20.38 -8.86 7.64
N LYS A 5 19.46 -9.83 7.77
CA LYS A 5 18.52 -10.23 6.70
C LYS A 5 17.25 -9.38 6.66
N GLU A 6 16.93 -8.68 7.76
CA GLU A 6 15.79 -7.75 7.84
C GLU A 6 16.16 -6.31 7.46
N LEU A 7 17.44 -5.92 7.55
CA LEU A 7 17.89 -4.58 7.13
C LEU A 7 17.98 -4.39 5.61
N SER A 8 17.97 -5.45 4.80
CA SER A 8 17.89 -5.33 3.33
C SER A 8 16.45 -5.20 2.80
N ALA A 9 15.45 -5.19 3.68
CA ALA A 9 14.05 -5.26 3.30
C ALA A 9 13.18 -4.24 4.05
N HIS A 10 13.44 -2.93 3.95
CA HIS A 10 12.35 -1.96 3.75
C HIS A 10 12.76 -0.49 3.51
N SER A 11 12.30 0.03 2.37
CA SER A 11 11.84 1.39 2.02
C SER A 11 12.75 2.61 2.11
N VAL A 12 13.78 2.65 2.95
CA VAL A 12 14.67 3.83 3.05
C VAL A 12 15.72 3.82 1.94
N ILE A 13 16.31 2.66 1.64
CA ILE A 13 17.27 2.44 0.54
C ILE A 13 16.63 2.68 -0.84
N LYS A 14 15.36 2.27 -1.02
CA LYS A 14 14.58 2.53 -2.24
C LYS A 14 14.21 4.00 -2.44
N LYS A 15 14.20 4.80 -1.37
CA LYS A 15 14.02 6.25 -1.44
C LYS A 15 15.34 6.96 -1.77
N GLY A 16 16.48 6.45 -1.28
CA GLY A 16 17.82 6.94 -1.67
C GLY A 16 18.10 6.84 -3.17
N PHE A 17 17.87 5.67 -3.77
CA PHE A 17 18.05 5.47 -5.23
C PHE A 17 17.14 6.35 -6.09
N ARG A 18 15.97 6.71 -5.55
CA ARG A 18 15.02 7.57 -6.25
C ARG A 18 15.49 9.01 -6.24
N VAL A 19 16.04 9.49 -5.14
CA VAL A 19 16.56 10.85 -5.02
C VAL A 19 17.80 11.05 -5.91
N ILE A 20 18.64 10.03 -6.06
CA ILE A 20 19.82 10.06 -6.95
C ILE A 20 19.42 10.09 -8.44
N ASN A 21 18.41 9.33 -8.85
CA ASN A 21 17.87 9.40 -10.22
C ASN A 21 17.23 10.76 -10.55
N TRP A 22 16.67 11.41 -9.54
CA TRP A 22 16.12 12.76 -9.70
C TRP A 22 17.23 13.81 -9.87
N LEU A 23 18.37 13.67 -9.20
CA LEU A 23 19.53 14.54 -9.44
C LEU A 23 20.11 14.39 -10.85
N MET A 24 20.10 13.18 -11.41
CA MET A 24 20.60 12.90 -12.76
C MET A 24 19.75 13.56 -13.86
N VAL A 25 18.43 13.50 -13.70
CA VAL A 25 17.47 14.13 -14.61
C VAL A 25 17.53 15.65 -14.49
N ILE A 26 17.74 16.18 -13.28
CA ILE A 26 17.94 17.62 -13.07
C ILE A 26 19.24 18.09 -13.75
N GLY A 27 20.31 17.27 -13.74
CA GLY A 27 21.53 17.55 -14.50
C GLY A 27 21.32 17.59 -16.02
N LEU A 28 20.54 16.67 -16.58
CA LEU A 28 20.20 16.62 -18.02
C LEU A 28 19.37 17.84 -18.47
N ILE A 29 18.55 18.37 -17.56
CA ILE A 29 17.70 19.53 -17.80
C ILE A 29 18.50 20.83 -17.70
N VAL A 30 19.43 20.92 -16.75
CA VAL A 30 20.32 22.09 -16.62
C VAL A 30 21.31 22.16 -17.79
N LEU A 31 21.80 21.00 -18.27
CA LEU A 31 22.65 20.92 -19.46
C LEU A 31 21.90 21.32 -20.74
N GLY A 32 20.63 20.93 -20.87
CA GLY A 32 19.75 21.40 -21.95
C GLY A 32 19.45 22.90 -21.90
N ALA A 33 19.45 23.49 -20.70
CA ALA A 33 19.26 24.92 -20.47
C ALA A 33 20.52 25.76 -20.81
N VAL A 34 21.72 25.20 -20.64
CA VAL A 34 22.96 25.84 -21.13
C VAL A 34 23.00 25.85 -22.66
N LEU A 35 22.50 24.78 -23.29
CA LEU A 35 22.50 24.61 -24.75
C LEU A 35 21.32 25.29 -25.44
N SER A 36 20.39 25.90 -24.70
CA SER A 36 19.26 26.63 -25.27
C SER A 36 19.56 28.10 -25.59
N VAL A 37 20.68 28.64 -25.12
CA VAL A 37 21.06 30.04 -25.37
C VAL A 37 21.40 30.28 -26.86
N SER A 38 21.58 29.22 -27.66
CA SER A 38 21.96 29.33 -29.07
C SER A 38 21.04 28.59 -30.06
N PHE A 39 19.76 28.34 -29.72
CA PHE A 39 18.62 27.95 -30.59
C PHE A 39 17.71 26.97 -29.83
N PHE A 40 16.42 27.27 -29.80
CA PHE A 40 15.41 26.62 -28.95
C PHE A 40 15.14 25.14 -29.28
N LYS A 41 15.45 24.69 -30.51
CA LYS A 41 15.27 23.29 -30.91
C LYS A 41 16.22 22.34 -30.20
N THR A 42 17.43 22.80 -29.91
CA THR A 42 18.52 21.98 -29.36
C THR A 42 18.31 21.68 -27.88
N GLY A 43 17.85 22.65 -27.10
CA GLY A 43 17.50 22.44 -25.69
C GLY A 43 16.37 21.40 -25.49
N LEU A 44 15.41 21.37 -26.42
CA LEU A 44 14.30 20.40 -26.37
C LEU A 44 14.79 18.95 -26.61
N THR A 45 15.78 18.78 -27.49
CA THR A 45 16.43 17.49 -27.73
C THR A 45 17.16 17.00 -26.48
N PHE A 46 17.86 17.87 -25.74
CA PHE A 46 18.55 17.50 -24.48
C PHE A 46 17.60 17.00 -23.40
N ILE A 47 16.39 17.58 -23.37
CA ILE A 47 15.35 17.19 -22.43
C ILE A 47 14.74 15.84 -22.82
N LEU A 48 14.46 15.62 -24.11
CA LEU A 48 13.93 14.34 -24.62
C LEU A 48 14.94 13.19 -24.47
N VAL A 49 16.22 13.47 -24.74
CA VAL A 49 17.33 12.55 -24.53
C VAL A 49 17.49 12.23 -23.04
N GLY A 50 17.39 13.22 -22.15
CA GLY A 50 17.43 13.00 -20.70
C GLY A 50 16.26 12.17 -20.17
N LEU A 51 15.10 12.29 -20.79
CA LEU A 51 13.91 11.47 -20.51
C LEU A 51 14.08 10.02 -20.97
N LEU A 52 14.55 9.82 -22.20
CA LEU A 52 14.76 8.50 -22.80
C LEU A 52 15.81 7.67 -22.07
N ILE A 53 16.89 8.30 -21.59
CA ILE A 53 18.00 7.64 -20.89
C ILE A 53 17.70 7.51 -19.38
N SER A 54 16.57 8.03 -18.90
CA SER A 54 16.24 7.91 -17.48
C SER A 54 16.13 6.43 -17.10
N PRO A 55 16.66 6.02 -15.93
CA PRO A 55 16.56 4.64 -15.46
C PRO A 55 15.12 4.12 -15.39
N TYR A 56 14.17 5.06 -15.32
CA TYR A 56 12.75 4.81 -15.39
C TYR A 56 12.29 4.33 -16.78
N MET A 57 12.78 4.95 -17.86
CA MET A 57 12.46 4.53 -19.23
C MET A 57 13.14 3.21 -19.59
N ASN A 58 14.37 2.97 -19.13
CA ASN A 58 15.03 1.67 -19.32
C ASN A 58 14.31 0.56 -18.56
N ASP A 59 13.95 0.75 -17.29
CA ASP A 59 13.19 -0.25 -16.52
C ASP A 59 11.77 -0.48 -17.10
N LEU A 60 11.20 0.53 -17.76
CA LEU A 60 9.92 0.43 -18.48
C LEU A 60 10.07 -0.33 -19.80
N LEU A 61 11.09 -0.03 -20.60
CA LEU A 61 11.38 -0.72 -21.87
C LEU A 61 11.77 -2.18 -21.62
N ASP A 62 12.51 -2.46 -20.56
CA ASP A 62 12.93 -3.82 -20.20
C ASP A 62 11.74 -4.65 -19.71
N LYS A 63 10.83 -4.07 -18.93
CA LYS A 63 9.55 -4.70 -18.57
C LYS A 63 8.66 -4.95 -19.77
N ILE A 64 8.63 -4.02 -20.73
CA ILE A 64 7.86 -4.16 -21.97
C ILE A 64 8.46 -5.28 -22.83
N SER A 65 9.79 -5.32 -22.98
CA SER A 65 10.53 -6.39 -23.69
C SER A 65 10.26 -7.76 -23.07
N HIS A 66 10.35 -7.86 -21.75
CA HIS A 66 10.10 -9.11 -21.02
C HIS A 66 8.64 -9.57 -21.12
N LEU A 67 7.69 -8.63 -21.13
CA LEU A 67 6.26 -8.91 -21.37
C LEU A 67 5.98 -9.38 -22.80
N ILE A 68 6.74 -8.88 -23.78
CA ILE A 68 6.65 -9.30 -25.19
C ILE A 68 7.25 -10.70 -25.36
N HIS A 69 8.36 -11.02 -24.68
CA HIS A 69 9.03 -12.32 -24.78
C HIS A 69 8.30 -13.45 -24.03
N GLN A 70 7.68 -13.17 -22.88
CA GLN A 70 6.99 -14.20 -22.09
C GLN A 70 5.57 -14.54 -22.58
N HIS A 71 4.97 -13.73 -23.45
CA HIS A 71 3.65 -14.00 -23.99
C HIS A 71 3.72 -14.22 -25.50
N LYS A 72 3.44 -15.46 -25.96
CA LYS A 72 2.72 -15.65 -27.22
C LYS A 72 1.46 -14.80 -27.12
N LEU A 73 1.44 -13.64 -27.79
CA LEU A 73 0.43 -12.61 -27.66
C LEU A 73 -0.97 -13.16 -27.96
N ASP A 74 -1.70 -13.55 -26.92
CA ASP A 74 -3.14 -13.74 -26.94
C ASP A 74 -3.83 -12.39 -27.26
N GLN A 75 -5.06 -12.44 -27.77
CA GLN A 75 -5.91 -11.35 -28.24
C GLN A 75 -5.97 -10.15 -27.27
N SER A 76 -5.85 -10.40 -25.96
CA SER A 76 -5.81 -9.35 -24.93
C SER A 76 -4.54 -8.48 -25.01
N GLY A 77 -3.38 -9.05 -25.33
CA GLY A 77 -2.12 -8.33 -25.47
C GLY A 77 -2.07 -7.49 -26.75
N ARG A 78 -2.69 -7.98 -27.84
CA ARG A 78 -2.87 -7.20 -29.07
C ARG A 78 -3.70 -5.93 -28.85
N ASN A 79 -4.75 -5.99 -28.04
CA ASN A 79 -5.57 -4.80 -27.74
C ASN A 79 -4.84 -3.76 -26.89
N VAL A 80 -3.95 -4.17 -25.99
CA VAL A 80 -3.10 -3.24 -25.24
C VAL A 80 -2.06 -2.60 -26.17
N PHE A 81 -1.45 -3.39 -27.05
CA PHE A 81 -0.47 -2.88 -28.01
C PHE A 81 -1.10 -1.96 -29.07
N ILE A 82 -2.31 -2.27 -29.55
CA ILE A 82 -3.07 -1.40 -30.46
C ILE A 82 -3.45 -0.08 -29.77
N LYS A 83 -3.86 -0.11 -28.49
CA LYS A 83 -4.14 1.12 -27.72
C LYS A 83 -2.89 1.94 -27.45
N LEU A 84 -1.78 1.30 -27.11
CA LEU A 84 -0.49 1.96 -26.89
C LEU A 84 0.03 2.56 -28.20
N ARG A 85 -0.08 1.83 -29.31
CA ARG A 85 0.24 2.30 -30.66
C ARG A 85 -0.64 3.49 -31.07
N ALA A 86 -1.95 3.43 -30.82
CA ALA A 86 -2.87 4.52 -31.13
C ALA A 86 -2.58 5.77 -30.29
N TRP A 87 -2.24 5.60 -29.02
CA TRP A 87 -1.89 6.70 -28.11
C TRP A 87 -0.55 7.36 -28.47
N ILE A 88 0.50 6.55 -28.69
CA ILE A 88 1.81 7.06 -29.11
C ILE A 88 1.73 7.73 -30.48
N LEU A 89 0.99 7.15 -31.44
CA LEU A 89 0.84 7.74 -32.77
C LEU A 89 -0.06 8.98 -32.78
N SER A 90 -1.09 9.08 -31.92
CA SER A 90 -1.90 10.30 -31.84
C SER A 90 -1.09 11.48 -31.33
N ASP A 91 -0.24 11.24 -30.33
CA ASP A 91 0.61 12.28 -29.75
C ASP A 91 1.72 12.67 -30.73
N ILE A 92 2.39 11.71 -31.38
CA ILE A 92 3.41 12.01 -32.41
C ILE A 92 2.81 12.78 -33.59
N ARG A 93 1.60 12.43 -34.04
CA ARG A 93 0.93 13.10 -35.18
C ARG A 93 0.51 14.53 -34.82
N TYR A 94 -0.02 14.73 -33.62
CA TYR A 94 -0.32 16.06 -33.07
C TYR A 94 0.94 16.95 -32.98
N PHE A 95 2.09 16.35 -32.64
CA PHE A 95 3.36 17.07 -32.60
C PHE A 95 3.96 17.32 -34.00
N ALA A 96 3.89 16.36 -34.92
CA ALA A 96 4.49 16.46 -36.26
C ALA A 96 3.86 17.55 -37.15
N GLU A 97 2.55 17.79 -37.03
CA GLU A 97 1.83 18.84 -37.77
C GLU A 97 2.25 20.27 -37.36
N LYS A 98 2.83 20.46 -36.18
CA LYS A 98 3.18 21.79 -35.65
C LYS A 98 4.64 22.19 -35.80
N PHE A 99 5.50 21.34 -36.36
CA PHE A 99 6.93 21.63 -36.47
C PHE A 99 7.37 22.10 -37.87
N THR A 100 8.28 23.07 -37.91
CA THR A 100 8.90 23.58 -39.14
C THR A 100 9.76 22.51 -39.83
N LEU A 101 9.92 22.62 -41.15
CA LEU A 101 10.61 21.67 -42.06
C LEU A 101 11.94 21.12 -41.51
N THR A 102 12.73 21.96 -40.86
CA THR A 102 14.03 21.59 -40.25
C THR A 102 13.91 20.59 -39.10
N THR A 103 12.79 20.55 -38.37
CA THR A 103 12.55 19.57 -37.29
C THR A 103 12.08 18.21 -37.84
N LYS A 104 11.35 18.23 -38.96
CA LYS A 104 10.98 17.01 -39.69
C LYS A 104 12.23 16.34 -40.27
N LEU A 105 13.14 17.13 -40.83
CA LEU A 105 14.47 16.68 -41.24
C LEU A 105 15.27 16.07 -40.08
N ILE A 106 15.27 16.69 -38.89
CA ILE A 106 15.95 16.13 -37.71
C ILE A 106 15.35 14.77 -37.29
N LEU A 107 14.01 14.61 -37.32
CA LEU A 107 13.36 13.33 -37.03
C LEU A 107 13.67 12.25 -38.08
N VAL A 108 13.72 12.63 -39.36
CA VAL A 108 14.13 11.75 -40.46
C VAL A 108 15.59 11.33 -40.27
N PHE A 109 16.49 12.27 -39.97
CA PHE A 109 17.90 11.97 -39.70
C PHE A 109 18.07 11.12 -38.44
N LEU A 110 17.27 11.33 -37.38
CA LEU A 110 17.29 10.49 -36.18
C LEU A 110 16.81 9.06 -36.50
N GLY A 111 15.76 8.92 -37.32
CA GLY A 111 15.27 7.64 -37.81
C GLY A 111 16.29 6.91 -38.68
N ILE A 112 17.01 7.65 -39.54
CA ILE A 112 18.12 7.12 -40.35
C ILE A 112 19.29 6.72 -39.45
N LEU A 113 19.66 7.51 -38.44
CA LEU A 113 20.74 7.20 -37.51
C LEU A 113 20.43 5.95 -36.67
N ILE A 114 19.19 5.86 -36.15
CA ILE A 114 18.69 4.67 -35.46
C ILE A 114 18.67 3.47 -36.42
N GLY A 115 18.33 3.69 -37.68
CA GLY A 115 18.40 2.67 -38.74
C GLY A 115 19.81 2.18 -39.02
N ILE A 116 20.79 3.07 -39.15
CA ILE A 116 22.22 2.77 -39.39
C ILE A 116 22.81 2.02 -38.19
N VAL A 117 22.53 2.48 -36.96
CA VAL A 117 22.94 1.81 -35.72
C VAL A 117 22.27 0.43 -35.60
N SER A 118 21.03 0.28 -36.07
CA SER A 118 20.32 -1.00 -36.08
C SER A 118 20.80 -1.95 -37.18
N LEU A 119 21.29 -1.44 -38.31
CA LEU A 119 21.86 -2.21 -39.42
C LEU A 119 23.23 -2.80 -39.07
N ASN A 120 24.01 -2.14 -38.21
CA ASN A 120 25.30 -2.66 -37.70
C ASN A 120 25.16 -3.77 -36.65
N TYR A 121 23.93 -4.14 -36.26
CA TYR A 121 23.67 -5.25 -35.33
C TYR A 121 22.69 -6.24 -35.96
N GLU A 122 23.23 -7.23 -36.68
CA GLU A 122 22.49 -8.24 -37.46
C GLU A 122 21.57 -9.11 -36.60
N THR A 123 20.27 -8.83 -36.64
CA THR A 123 19.20 -9.80 -36.34
C THR A 123 17.97 -9.48 -37.20
N ASP A 124 17.32 -10.50 -37.77
CA ASP A 124 16.19 -10.36 -38.72
C ASP A 124 15.01 -9.54 -38.18
N ASP A 125 14.77 -9.54 -36.87
CA ASP A 125 13.69 -8.78 -36.23
C ASP A 125 13.87 -7.25 -36.34
N LYS A 126 15.08 -6.75 -36.66
CA LYS A 126 15.37 -5.31 -36.75
C LYS A 126 15.17 -4.73 -38.15
N ARG A 127 15.19 -5.58 -39.20
CA ARG A 127 14.78 -5.18 -40.56
C ARG A 127 13.29 -4.84 -40.60
N PHE A 128 12.49 -5.50 -39.76
CA PHE A 128 11.08 -5.15 -39.55
C PHE A 128 10.92 -3.76 -38.91
N LEU A 129 11.73 -3.42 -37.91
CA LEU A 129 11.73 -2.08 -37.29
C LEU A 129 12.17 -0.98 -38.26
N LEU A 130 13.15 -1.24 -39.12
CA LEU A 130 13.55 -0.32 -40.18
C LEU A 130 12.41 -0.10 -41.19
N GLY A 131 11.72 -1.16 -41.61
CA GLY A 131 10.53 -1.06 -42.46
C GLY A 131 9.39 -0.30 -41.79
N LEU A 132 9.21 -0.48 -40.48
CA LEU A 132 8.19 0.20 -39.67
C LEU A 132 8.52 1.69 -39.47
N LEU A 133 9.82 2.02 -39.34
CA LEU A 133 10.31 3.40 -39.24
C LEU A 133 10.21 4.14 -40.57
N ILE A 134 10.58 3.50 -41.69
CA ILE A 134 10.42 4.06 -43.05
C ILE A 134 8.93 4.28 -43.34
N GLN A 135 8.06 3.33 -43.00
CA GLN A 135 6.60 3.51 -43.11
C GLN A 135 6.09 4.65 -42.23
N SER A 136 6.64 4.85 -41.02
CA SER A 136 6.21 5.93 -40.14
C SER A 136 6.72 7.32 -40.56
N ALA A 137 7.90 7.39 -41.17
CA ALA A 137 8.51 8.64 -41.61
C ALA A 137 7.92 9.17 -42.93
N TRP A 138 7.35 8.29 -43.76
CA TRP A 138 6.69 8.64 -45.02
C TRP A 138 5.16 8.76 -44.92
N LEU A 139 4.59 8.65 -43.71
CA LEU A 139 3.18 8.94 -43.43
C LEU A 139 2.91 10.45 -43.32
N GLU A 140 3.49 11.24 -44.22
CA GLU A 140 2.91 12.55 -44.54
C GLU A 140 1.87 12.34 -45.65
N GLU A 141 0.62 12.57 -45.24
CA GLU A 141 -0.62 12.64 -45.98
C GLU A 141 -0.46 13.05 -47.46
N GLY A 142 -0.77 12.13 -48.39
CA GLY A 142 -1.00 12.55 -49.77
C GLY A 142 -1.30 11.46 -50.78
N ASN A 143 -0.72 10.26 -50.66
CA ASN A 143 -0.84 9.29 -51.77
C ASN A 143 -0.95 7.83 -51.30
N LYS A 144 -2.16 7.41 -50.92
CA LYS A 144 -2.50 6.00 -50.60
C LYS A 144 -2.05 5.02 -51.70
N THR A 145 -1.98 5.49 -52.94
CA THR A 145 -1.50 4.73 -54.10
C THR A 145 -0.02 4.37 -53.98
N HIS A 146 0.83 5.29 -53.51
CA HIS A 146 2.26 5.02 -53.34
C HIS A 146 2.54 4.11 -52.14
N GLN A 147 1.73 4.20 -51.08
CA GLN A 147 1.83 3.27 -49.95
C GLN A 147 1.43 1.83 -50.34
N GLY A 148 0.40 1.69 -51.20
CA GLY A 148 0.05 0.42 -51.82
C GLY A 148 1.21 -0.14 -52.63
N GLN A 149 1.75 0.64 -53.58
CA GLN A 149 2.88 0.25 -54.42
C GLN A 149 4.14 -0.14 -53.62
N LEU A 150 4.46 0.58 -52.55
CA LEU A 150 5.62 0.27 -51.71
C LEU A 150 5.41 -1.00 -50.88
N ARG A 151 4.19 -1.20 -50.35
CA ARG A 151 3.82 -2.44 -49.66
C ARG A 151 3.88 -3.61 -50.63
N ASP A 152 3.32 -3.47 -51.82
CA ASP A 152 3.35 -4.47 -52.88
C ASP A 152 4.80 -4.76 -53.29
N TYR A 153 5.66 -3.74 -53.39
CA TYR A 153 7.09 -3.91 -53.67
C TYR A 153 7.81 -4.71 -52.58
N PHE A 154 7.61 -4.38 -51.29
CA PHE A 154 8.21 -5.15 -50.20
C PHE A 154 7.66 -6.56 -50.10
N GLU A 155 6.36 -6.74 -50.37
CA GLU A 155 5.72 -8.05 -50.40
C GLU A 155 6.29 -8.88 -51.56
N ILE A 156 6.41 -8.31 -52.76
CA ILE A 156 7.06 -8.92 -53.92
C ILE A 156 8.52 -9.26 -53.64
N GLU A 157 9.31 -8.36 -53.05
CA GLU A 157 10.73 -8.60 -52.81
C GLU A 157 10.95 -9.62 -51.69
N TYR A 158 10.10 -9.61 -50.65
CA TYR A 158 10.07 -10.65 -49.63
C TYR A 158 9.67 -12.02 -50.23
N LEU A 159 8.68 -12.05 -51.13
CA LEU A 159 8.29 -13.24 -51.85
C LEU A 159 9.43 -13.76 -52.74
N ARG A 160 10.14 -12.88 -53.47
CA ARG A 160 11.33 -13.23 -54.26
C ARG A 160 12.45 -13.79 -53.41
N GLN A 161 12.71 -13.23 -52.23
CA GLN A 161 13.72 -13.78 -51.31
C GLN A 161 13.33 -15.16 -50.79
N LYS A 162 12.05 -15.35 -50.44
CA LYS A 162 11.51 -16.66 -50.04
C LYS A 162 11.57 -17.68 -51.17
N GLU A 163 11.23 -17.26 -52.38
CA GLU A 163 11.30 -18.06 -53.60
C GLU A 163 12.74 -18.50 -53.87
N LYS A 164 13.71 -17.57 -53.83
CA LYS A 164 15.15 -17.90 -53.93
C LYS A 164 15.61 -18.86 -52.83
N ALA A 165 15.21 -18.64 -51.59
CA ALA A 165 15.54 -19.52 -50.47
C ALA A 165 14.89 -20.90 -50.60
N PHE A 166 13.68 -20.97 -51.16
CA PHE A 166 12.99 -22.22 -51.46
C PHE A 166 13.72 -23.00 -52.55
N PHE A 167 14.03 -22.36 -53.69
CA PHE A 167 14.81 -23.00 -54.76
C PHE A 167 16.23 -23.40 -54.32
N ALA A 168 16.86 -22.65 -53.42
CA ALA A 168 18.15 -23.01 -52.82
C ALA A 168 18.07 -24.23 -51.89
N LYS A 169 16.94 -24.44 -51.20
CA LYS A 169 16.68 -25.63 -50.39
C LYS A 169 16.19 -26.83 -51.24
N GLY A 170 15.59 -26.55 -52.39
CA GLY A 170 15.34 -27.47 -53.48
C GLY A 170 14.57 -28.74 -53.12
N GLU A 171 14.87 -29.81 -53.84
CA GLU A 171 14.29 -31.16 -53.73
C GLU A 171 14.47 -31.78 -52.34
N LYS A 172 15.56 -31.42 -51.64
CA LYS A 172 15.84 -31.94 -50.30
C LYS A 172 14.75 -31.58 -49.30
N PHE A 173 14.26 -30.33 -49.33
CA PHE A 173 13.17 -29.90 -48.45
C PHE A 173 11.83 -30.56 -48.80
N ILE A 174 11.56 -30.76 -50.09
CA ILE A 174 10.37 -31.49 -50.55
C ILE A 174 10.42 -32.94 -50.05
N ALA A 175 11.58 -33.61 -50.17
CA ALA A 175 11.79 -34.96 -49.67
C ALA A 175 11.66 -35.04 -48.13
N GLU A 176 12.17 -34.06 -47.39
CA GLU A 176 12.00 -33.98 -45.92
C GLU A 176 10.52 -33.82 -45.53
N LEU A 177 9.79 -32.91 -46.20
CA LEU A 177 8.35 -32.74 -45.99
C LEU A 177 7.56 -34.01 -46.35
N GLN A 178 7.96 -34.71 -47.41
CA GLN A 178 7.34 -35.96 -47.82
C GLN A 178 7.51 -37.04 -46.75
N VAL A 179 8.72 -37.20 -46.20
CA VAL A 179 8.95 -38.14 -45.08
C VAL A 179 8.08 -37.78 -43.88
N LEU A 180 7.95 -36.49 -43.54
CA LEU A 180 7.06 -36.04 -42.46
C LEU A 180 5.59 -36.37 -42.75
N TYR A 181 5.15 -36.26 -44.00
CA TYR A 181 3.80 -36.61 -44.43
C TYR A 181 3.56 -38.13 -44.35
N ASP A 182 4.46 -38.93 -44.92
CA ASP A 182 4.38 -40.40 -44.97
C ASP A 182 4.47 -41.03 -43.57
N THR A 183 5.18 -40.38 -42.65
CA THR A 183 5.26 -40.80 -41.24
C THR A 183 4.13 -40.23 -40.37
N ALA A 184 3.06 -39.69 -40.99
CA ALA A 184 1.88 -39.12 -40.33
C ALA A 184 2.19 -37.99 -39.34
N GLN A 185 3.31 -37.27 -39.51
CA GLN A 185 3.67 -36.10 -38.73
C GLN A 185 3.00 -34.82 -39.28
N TYR A 186 1.69 -34.89 -39.50
CA TYR A 186 0.88 -33.87 -40.18
C TYR A 186 1.05 -32.45 -39.59
N LYS A 187 1.25 -32.34 -38.27
CA LYS A 187 1.46 -31.03 -37.63
C LYS A 187 2.80 -30.40 -38.03
N ALA A 188 3.84 -31.22 -38.20
CA ALA A 188 5.14 -30.76 -38.68
C ALA A 188 5.03 -30.33 -40.15
N VAL A 189 4.32 -31.12 -40.98
CA VAL A 189 4.03 -30.77 -42.38
C VAL A 189 3.32 -29.42 -42.48
N ILE A 190 2.26 -29.18 -41.69
CA ILE A 190 1.57 -27.88 -41.67
C ILE A 190 2.54 -26.76 -41.27
N ASN A 191 3.24 -26.90 -40.14
CA ASN A 191 4.08 -25.83 -39.62
C ASN A 191 5.25 -25.48 -40.57
N GLN A 192 5.88 -26.49 -41.16
CA GLN A 192 7.05 -26.31 -42.02
C GLN A 192 6.66 -25.99 -43.47
N GLY A 193 5.55 -26.55 -43.97
CA GLY A 193 5.09 -26.39 -45.34
C GLY A 193 4.28 -25.12 -45.60
N THR A 194 3.52 -24.61 -44.62
CA THR A 194 2.67 -23.41 -44.78
C THR A 194 3.39 -22.20 -45.40
N PRO A 195 4.63 -21.86 -45.02
CA PRO A 195 5.34 -20.72 -45.63
C PRO A 195 5.62 -20.85 -47.13
N TYR A 196 5.50 -22.07 -47.69
CA TYR A 196 5.90 -22.40 -49.05
C TYR A 196 4.75 -22.84 -49.96
N THR A 197 3.51 -22.88 -49.47
CA THR A 197 2.34 -23.37 -50.24
C THR A 197 2.08 -22.56 -51.50
N GLN A 198 2.47 -21.29 -51.55
CA GLN A 198 2.29 -20.42 -52.72
C GLN A 198 3.31 -20.67 -53.84
N PHE A 199 4.43 -21.35 -53.54
CA PHE A 199 5.52 -21.59 -54.50
C PHE A 199 5.50 -23.01 -55.08
N ASN A 200 4.78 -23.93 -54.42
CA ASN A 200 4.74 -25.33 -54.83
C ASN A 200 3.38 -25.96 -54.51
N SER A 201 2.68 -26.41 -55.55
CA SER A 201 1.34 -27.00 -55.45
C SER A 201 1.31 -28.33 -54.70
N GLN A 202 2.37 -29.14 -54.77
CA GLN A 202 2.48 -30.39 -54.02
C GLN A 202 2.58 -30.13 -52.51
N ILE A 203 3.37 -29.14 -52.08
CA ILE A 203 3.43 -28.71 -50.67
C ILE A 203 2.07 -28.17 -50.23
N GLN A 204 1.39 -27.38 -51.07
CA GLN A 204 0.05 -26.90 -50.78
C GLN A 204 -0.94 -28.05 -50.56
N ASN A 205 -0.92 -29.07 -51.42
CA ASN A 205 -1.76 -30.25 -51.29
C ASN A 205 -1.47 -30.98 -49.98
N TRP A 206 -0.20 -31.27 -49.67
CA TRP A 206 0.18 -31.93 -48.42
C TRP A 206 -0.22 -31.15 -47.17
N VAL A 207 -0.04 -29.82 -47.16
CA VAL A 207 -0.45 -28.96 -46.03
C VAL A 207 -1.96 -28.97 -45.87
N THR A 208 -2.70 -28.92 -46.98
CA THR A 208 -4.17 -28.93 -46.99
C THR A 208 -4.71 -30.27 -46.49
N GLU A 209 -4.22 -31.38 -47.06
CA GLU A 209 -4.56 -32.74 -46.65
C GLU A 209 -4.19 -32.99 -45.18
N SER A 210 -2.96 -32.64 -44.77
CA SER A 210 -2.52 -32.75 -43.36
C SER A 210 -3.44 -31.98 -42.41
N SER A 211 -3.90 -30.80 -42.82
CA SER A 211 -4.85 -29.99 -42.04
C SER A 211 -6.22 -30.66 -41.95
N GLN A 212 -6.71 -31.24 -43.05
CA GLN A 212 -7.96 -32.00 -43.07
C GLN A 212 -7.87 -33.26 -42.20
N ILE A 213 -6.74 -34.00 -42.25
CA ILE A 213 -6.53 -35.20 -41.44
C ILE A 213 -6.50 -34.84 -39.95
N ILE A 214 -5.75 -33.81 -39.54
CA ILE A 214 -5.74 -33.36 -38.14
C ILE A 214 -7.13 -32.92 -37.69
N LYS A 215 -7.86 -32.19 -38.54
CA LYS A 215 -9.23 -31.77 -38.24
C LYS A 215 -10.15 -32.98 -38.06
N GLN A 216 -10.06 -33.98 -38.92
CA GLN A 216 -10.83 -35.22 -38.81
C GLN A 216 -10.49 -35.99 -37.53
N GLN A 217 -9.19 -36.12 -37.19
CA GLN A 217 -8.73 -36.72 -35.93
C GLN A 217 -9.29 -35.97 -34.70
N GLN A 218 -9.34 -34.63 -34.75
CA GLN A 218 -9.93 -33.83 -33.67
C GLN A 218 -11.44 -34.02 -33.56
N ILE A 219 -12.15 -34.13 -34.68
CA ILE A 219 -13.59 -34.45 -34.71
C ILE A 219 -13.84 -35.84 -34.09
N GLU A 220 -13.07 -36.85 -34.49
CA GLU A 220 -13.20 -38.21 -33.96
C GLU A 220 -12.91 -38.27 -32.45
N LEU A 221 -11.85 -37.60 -32.01
CA LEU A 221 -11.54 -37.44 -30.59
C LEU A 221 -12.68 -36.75 -29.83
N ALA A 222 -13.23 -35.67 -30.39
CA ALA A 222 -14.33 -34.93 -29.79
C ALA A 222 -15.61 -35.76 -29.69
N LEU A 223 -15.92 -36.57 -30.71
CA LEU A 223 -17.06 -37.49 -30.71
C LEU A 223 -16.89 -38.62 -29.69
N LYS A 224 -15.66 -39.10 -29.49
CA LYS A 224 -15.33 -40.16 -28.54
C LYS A 224 -15.31 -39.67 -27.09
N GLU A 225 -14.54 -38.63 -26.80
CA GLU A 225 -14.33 -38.13 -25.43
C GLU A 225 -15.44 -37.19 -24.96
N GLY A 226 -16.03 -36.41 -25.87
CA GLY A 226 -17.03 -35.40 -25.55
C GLY A 226 -18.19 -35.93 -24.70
N PRO A 227 -18.86 -37.04 -25.08
CA PRO A 227 -19.91 -37.64 -24.26
C PRO A 227 -19.43 -38.14 -22.90
N GLN A 228 -18.19 -38.64 -22.81
CA GLN A 228 -17.59 -39.08 -21.54
C GLN A 228 -17.37 -37.89 -20.60
N LEU A 229 -16.90 -36.76 -21.13
CA LEU A 229 -16.74 -35.51 -20.39
C LEU A 229 -18.08 -34.96 -19.87
N ILE A 230 -19.17 -35.10 -20.65
CA ILE A 230 -20.52 -34.76 -20.18
C ILE A 230 -20.93 -35.64 -19.00
N LYS A 231 -20.74 -36.96 -19.10
CA LYS A 231 -21.05 -37.91 -18.00
C LYS A 231 -20.23 -37.61 -16.74
N ALA A 232 -18.96 -37.24 -16.90
CA ALA A 232 -18.06 -36.83 -15.81
C ALA A 232 -18.37 -35.43 -15.24
N LYS A 233 -19.38 -34.72 -15.77
CA LYS A 233 -19.74 -33.33 -15.40
C LYS A 233 -18.64 -32.30 -15.71
N GLU A 234 -17.74 -32.61 -16.63
CA GLU A 234 -16.69 -31.72 -17.11
C GLU A 234 -17.18 -30.88 -18.31
N TYR A 235 -18.33 -30.24 -18.16
CA TYR A 235 -19.05 -29.59 -19.26
C TYR A 235 -18.21 -28.57 -20.03
N GLN A 236 -17.26 -27.91 -19.36
CA GLN A 236 -16.40 -26.92 -20.00
C GLN A 236 -15.33 -27.52 -20.90
N LYS A 237 -14.79 -28.68 -20.53
CA LYS A 237 -13.87 -29.42 -21.40
C LYS A 237 -14.64 -29.97 -22.60
N ALA A 238 -15.82 -30.55 -22.36
CA ALA A 238 -16.71 -31.02 -23.43
C ALA A 238 -17.07 -29.90 -24.42
N TYR A 239 -17.44 -28.71 -23.91
CA TYR A 239 -17.74 -27.55 -24.75
C TYR A 239 -16.55 -27.09 -25.58
N ARG A 240 -15.37 -26.93 -24.97
CA ARG A 240 -14.14 -26.51 -25.68
C ARG A 240 -13.70 -27.51 -26.75
N LEU A 241 -13.88 -28.80 -26.49
CA LEU A 241 -13.52 -29.87 -27.42
C LEU A 241 -14.46 -29.90 -28.64
N ALA A 242 -15.76 -29.66 -28.43
CA ALA A 242 -16.75 -29.71 -29.51
C ALA A 242 -16.88 -28.40 -30.31
N MET A 243 -16.73 -27.24 -29.66
CA MET A 243 -17.03 -25.93 -30.25
C MET A 243 -16.27 -25.61 -31.55
N PRO A 244 -14.98 -25.95 -31.73
CA PRO A 244 -14.24 -25.64 -32.95
C PRO A 244 -14.73 -26.36 -34.20
N HIS A 245 -15.60 -27.37 -34.05
CA HIS A 245 -16.00 -28.29 -35.12
C HIS A 245 -17.52 -28.41 -35.29
N VAL A 246 -18.28 -27.41 -34.83
CA VAL A 246 -19.76 -27.47 -34.80
C VAL A 246 -20.41 -27.26 -36.17
N ASP A 247 -19.67 -26.70 -37.13
CA ASP A 247 -20.18 -26.45 -38.48
C ASP A 247 -19.97 -27.66 -39.40
N GLU A 248 -18.98 -28.49 -39.09
CA GLU A 248 -18.61 -29.68 -39.84
C GLU A 248 -19.36 -30.94 -39.40
N GLU A 249 -19.65 -31.07 -38.10
CA GLU A 249 -20.27 -32.27 -37.54
C GLU A 249 -21.51 -31.94 -36.67
N PRO A 250 -22.74 -32.24 -37.16
CA PRO A 250 -23.98 -31.97 -36.44
C PRO A 250 -24.05 -32.59 -35.03
N LYS A 251 -23.42 -33.75 -34.80
CA LYS A 251 -23.36 -34.38 -33.47
C LYS A 251 -22.58 -33.53 -32.47
N LEU A 252 -21.48 -32.90 -32.90
CA LEU A 252 -20.69 -32.00 -32.05
C LEU A 252 -21.44 -30.70 -31.74
N LYS A 253 -22.24 -30.19 -32.68
CA LYS A 253 -23.17 -29.07 -32.42
C LYS A 253 -24.16 -29.39 -31.30
N LYS A 254 -24.77 -30.59 -31.32
CA LYS A 254 -25.68 -31.05 -30.26
C LYS A 254 -24.96 -31.18 -28.91
N LEU A 255 -23.76 -31.76 -28.91
CA LEU A 255 -22.92 -31.92 -27.73
C LEU A 255 -22.53 -30.56 -27.12
N ALA A 256 -22.07 -29.61 -27.94
CA ALA A 256 -21.71 -28.26 -27.51
C ALA A 256 -22.92 -27.52 -26.92
N LYS A 257 -24.10 -27.62 -27.56
CA LYS A 257 -25.35 -27.05 -27.04
C LYS A 257 -25.74 -27.64 -25.69
N GLU A 258 -25.61 -28.95 -25.52
CA GLU A 258 -25.87 -29.62 -24.25
C GLU A 258 -24.90 -29.18 -23.15
N ALA A 259 -23.59 -29.18 -23.45
CA ALA A 259 -22.55 -28.72 -22.55
C ALA A 259 -22.82 -27.28 -22.09
N LYS A 260 -23.14 -26.39 -23.04
CA LYS A 260 -23.44 -24.98 -22.78
C LYS A 260 -24.67 -24.81 -21.88
N LYS A 261 -25.75 -25.56 -22.15
CA LYS A 261 -26.96 -25.57 -21.30
C LYS A 261 -26.65 -25.96 -19.85
N ARG A 262 -25.75 -26.93 -19.64
CA ARG A 262 -25.32 -27.35 -18.30
C ARG A 262 -24.47 -26.28 -17.60
N ILE A 263 -23.52 -25.67 -18.32
CA ILE A 263 -22.71 -24.55 -17.82
C ILE A 263 -23.62 -23.38 -17.39
N ASP A 264 -24.58 -23.00 -18.23
CA ASP A 264 -25.51 -21.91 -17.94
C ASP A 264 -26.37 -22.20 -16.69
N LYS A 265 -26.82 -23.45 -16.52
CA LYS A 265 -27.52 -23.89 -15.30
C LYS A 265 -26.63 -23.77 -14.05
N ASP A 266 -25.36 -24.13 -14.15
CA ASP A 266 -24.42 -24.01 -13.04
C ASP A 266 -24.12 -22.54 -12.71
N VAL A 267 -23.95 -21.68 -13.72
CA VAL A 267 -23.78 -20.22 -13.53
C VAL A 267 -25.03 -19.59 -12.91
N ALA A 268 -26.23 -19.98 -13.31
CA ALA A 268 -27.47 -19.53 -12.68
C ALA A 268 -27.55 -19.91 -11.20
N ARG A 269 -27.11 -21.13 -10.85
CA ARG A 269 -27.02 -21.59 -9.45
C ARG A 269 -25.99 -20.81 -8.64
N LEU A 270 -24.84 -20.50 -9.23
CA LEU A 270 -23.82 -19.63 -8.61
C LEU A 270 -24.38 -18.23 -8.34
N LYS A 271 -25.17 -17.67 -9.27
CA LYS A 271 -25.86 -16.40 -9.07
C LYS A 271 -26.85 -16.45 -7.90
N SER A 272 -27.67 -17.49 -7.83
CA SER A 272 -28.60 -17.69 -6.70
C SER A 272 -27.86 -17.77 -5.35
N TRP A 273 -26.75 -18.51 -5.27
CA TRP A 273 -25.93 -18.55 -4.05
C TRP A 273 -25.30 -17.20 -3.70
N TYR A 274 -24.92 -16.41 -4.71
CA TYR A 274 -24.41 -15.06 -4.50
C TYR A 274 -25.48 -14.17 -3.86
N GLU A 275 -26.71 -14.20 -4.39
CA GLU A 275 -27.86 -13.43 -3.87
C GLU A 275 -28.23 -13.83 -2.43
N GLN A 276 -28.10 -15.11 -2.09
CA GLN A 276 -28.28 -15.62 -0.73
C GLN A 276 -27.10 -15.32 0.22
N GLY A 277 -26.03 -14.66 -0.25
CA GLY A 277 -24.87 -14.29 0.55
C GLY A 277 -23.88 -15.43 0.82
N PHE A 278 -23.97 -16.55 0.08
CA PHE A 278 -23.07 -17.71 0.18
C PHE A 278 -21.76 -17.50 -0.60
N TYR A 279 -21.10 -16.36 -0.42
CA TYR A 279 -19.95 -15.92 -1.21
C TYR A 279 -18.79 -16.94 -1.25
N LYS A 280 -18.48 -17.60 -0.12
CA LYS A 280 -17.43 -18.65 -0.07
C LYS A 280 -17.74 -19.82 -1.02
N ARG A 281 -19.00 -20.24 -1.06
CA ARG A 281 -19.47 -21.34 -1.90
C ARG A 281 -19.39 -20.97 -3.38
N VAL A 282 -19.78 -19.72 -3.72
CA VAL A 282 -19.65 -19.18 -5.09
C VAL A 282 -18.21 -19.21 -5.54
N ILE A 283 -17.29 -18.63 -4.76
CA ILE A 283 -15.85 -18.59 -5.08
C ILE A 283 -15.30 -20.00 -5.33
N TRP A 284 -15.62 -20.96 -4.46
CA TRP A 284 -15.09 -22.32 -4.57
C TRP A 284 -15.70 -23.11 -5.74
N LYS A 285 -17.03 -23.10 -5.90
CA LYS A 285 -17.71 -23.85 -6.96
C LYS A 285 -17.56 -23.24 -8.34
N ALA A 286 -17.25 -21.95 -8.44
CA ALA A 286 -17.06 -21.29 -9.72
C ALA A 286 -15.68 -21.53 -10.35
N LYS A 287 -14.68 -22.04 -9.58
CA LYS A 287 -13.30 -22.27 -10.04
C LYS A 287 -13.18 -22.89 -11.45
N PRO A 288 -13.88 -24.00 -11.80
CA PRO A 288 -13.75 -24.58 -13.14
C PRO A 288 -14.23 -23.66 -14.28
N TYR A 289 -15.07 -22.66 -13.98
CA TYR A 289 -15.68 -21.78 -14.98
C TYR A 289 -14.94 -20.45 -15.20
N VAL A 290 -14.15 -19.98 -14.23
CA VAL A 290 -13.54 -18.63 -14.25
C VAL A 290 -12.67 -18.37 -15.48
N ALA A 291 -11.99 -19.41 -15.99
CA ALA A 291 -11.06 -19.25 -17.11
C ALA A 291 -11.75 -18.90 -18.44
N ASN A 292 -13.02 -19.28 -18.65
CA ASN A 292 -13.68 -19.05 -19.96
C ASN A 292 -15.11 -18.52 -19.90
N GLU A 293 -15.75 -18.45 -18.73
CA GLU A 293 -17.08 -17.87 -18.60
C GLU A 293 -16.97 -16.51 -17.92
N CYS A 294 -17.02 -15.45 -18.72
CA CYS A 294 -16.95 -14.06 -18.24
C CYS A 294 -17.98 -13.77 -17.14
N ARG A 295 -19.20 -14.34 -17.26
CA ARG A 295 -20.25 -14.23 -16.23
C ARG A 295 -19.83 -14.88 -14.90
N ALA A 296 -19.23 -16.07 -14.94
CA ALA A 296 -18.73 -16.75 -13.74
C ALA A 296 -17.58 -15.98 -13.09
N ARG A 297 -16.64 -15.48 -13.89
CA ARG A 297 -15.53 -14.63 -13.42
C ARG A 297 -16.04 -13.38 -12.70
N LYS A 298 -16.96 -12.63 -13.33
CA LYS A 298 -17.58 -11.43 -12.72
C LYS A 298 -18.30 -11.76 -11.41
N LEU A 299 -19.01 -12.90 -11.34
CA LEU A 299 -19.64 -13.36 -10.11
C LEU A 299 -18.64 -13.69 -9.00
N VAL A 300 -17.51 -14.32 -9.33
CA VAL A 300 -16.44 -14.62 -8.37
C VAL A 300 -15.80 -13.35 -7.83
N ASP A 301 -15.48 -12.38 -8.69
CA ASP A 301 -14.90 -11.10 -8.29
C ASP A 301 -15.86 -10.32 -7.37
N ASN A 302 -17.15 -10.29 -7.72
CA ASN A 302 -18.19 -9.73 -6.87
C ASN A 302 -18.29 -10.46 -5.53
N ALA A 303 -18.26 -11.78 -5.52
CA ALA A 303 -18.32 -12.59 -4.30
C ALA A 303 -17.10 -12.33 -3.39
N HIS A 304 -15.89 -12.17 -3.96
CA HIS A 304 -14.70 -11.78 -3.19
C HIS A 304 -14.87 -10.40 -2.53
N ARG A 305 -15.34 -9.40 -3.27
CA ARG A 305 -15.61 -8.05 -2.73
C ARG A 305 -16.66 -8.10 -1.63
N ALA A 306 -17.79 -8.75 -1.88
CA ALA A 306 -18.89 -8.87 -0.93
C ALA A 306 -18.48 -9.63 0.35
N LYS A 307 -17.69 -10.70 0.22
CA LYS A 307 -17.11 -11.42 1.36
C LYS A 307 -16.20 -10.51 2.19
N LYS A 308 -15.27 -9.80 1.55
CA LYS A 308 -14.34 -8.88 2.24
C LYS A 308 -15.12 -7.80 3.01
N LEU A 309 -16.15 -7.23 2.41
CA LEU A 309 -17.02 -6.24 3.05
C LEU A 309 -17.79 -6.84 4.23
N ARG A 310 -18.36 -8.04 4.09
CA ARG A 310 -19.06 -8.76 5.17
C ARG A 310 -18.13 -9.05 6.35
N ASP A 311 -16.92 -9.50 6.07
CA ASP A 311 -15.91 -9.80 7.10
C ASP A 311 -15.48 -8.52 7.84
N LYS A 312 -15.25 -7.41 7.12
CA LYS A 312 -14.99 -6.08 7.70
C LYS A 312 -16.15 -5.64 8.61
N ASN A 313 -17.39 -5.72 8.13
CA ASN A 313 -18.58 -5.35 8.92
C ASN A 313 -18.74 -6.22 10.18
N ARG A 314 -18.41 -7.51 10.11
CA ARG A 314 -18.41 -8.41 11.27
C ARG A 314 -17.38 -7.99 12.31
N GLN A 315 -16.16 -7.63 11.89
CA GLN A 315 -15.11 -7.13 12.77
C GLN A 315 -15.53 -5.83 13.47
N ILE A 316 -16.08 -4.87 12.71
CA ILE A 316 -16.63 -3.62 13.25
C ILE A 316 -17.72 -3.91 14.29
N LYS A 317 -18.68 -4.79 13.98
CA LYS A 317 -19.76 -5.17 14.91
C LYS A 317 -19.19 -5.79 16.20
N LYS A 318 -18.13 -6.59 16.11
CA LYS A 318 -17.44 -7.17 17.27
C LYS A 318 -16.80 -6.08 18.14
N VAL A 319 -16.12 -5.11 17.53
CA VAL A 319 -15.53 -3.96 18.25
C VAL A 319 -16.62 -3.17 18.96
N LEU A 320 -17.66 -2.74 18.23
CA LEU A 320 -18.78 -1.99 18.78
C LEU A 320 -19.47 -2.73 19.94
N LYS A 321 -19.70 -4.04 19.81
CA LYS A 321 -20.32 -4.86 20.87
C LYS A 321 -19.42 -4.92 22.11
N LYS A 322 -18.13 -5.26 21.95
CA LYS A 322 -17.21 -5.39 23.09
C LYS A 322 -16.98 -4.04 23.79
N THR A 323 -16.79 -2.95 23.04
CA THR A 323 -16.67 -1.60 23.63
C THR A 323 -17.93 -1.21 24.41
N ASN A 324 -19.12 -1.45 23.87
CA ASN A 324 -20.36 -1.19 24.60
C ASN A 324 -20.49 -2.03 25.89
N ASN A 325 -20.08 -3.31 25.85
CA ASN A 325 -20.10 -4.16 27.03
C ASN A 325 -19.15 -3.64 28.12
N LEU A 326 -17.94 -3.19 27.76
CA LEU A 326 -16.99 -2.58 28.70
C LEU A 326 -17.54 -1.29 29.31
N ILE A 327 -18.19 -0.44 28.52
CA ILE A 327 -18.86 0.78 29.02
C ILE A 327 -19.98 0.43 30.01
N LYS A 328 -20.82 -0.58 29.70
CA LYS A 328 -21.88 -1.04 30.59
C LYS A 328 -21.35 -1.63 31.90
N ALA A 329 -20.18 -2.25 31.86
CA ALA A 329 -19.50 -2.79 33.03
C ALA A 329 -18.71 -1.72 33.82
N HIS A 330 -18.85 -0.43 33.50
CA HIS A 330 -18.11 0.69 34.09
C HIS A 330 -16.57 0.58 33.94
N GLN A 331 -16.09 -0.19 32.96
CA GLN A 331 -14.67 -0.35 32.65
C GLN A 331 -14.25 0.63 31.54
N TYR A 332 -14.31 1.94 31.85
CA TYR A 332 -14.19 3.01 30.85
C TYR A 332 -12.80 3.09 30.19
N GLU A 333 -11.72 3.02 30.98
CA GLU A 333 -10.35 3.01 30.47
C GLU A 333 -10.10 1.83 29.52
N ALA A 334 -10.54 0.63 29.90
CA ALA A 334 -10.44 -0.56 29.07
C ALA A 334 -11.27 -0.44 27.79
N ALA A 335 -12.47 0.18 27.86
CA ALA A 335 -13.29 0.46 26.69
C ALA A 335 -12.59 1.39 25.70
N ILE A 336 -11.98 2.47 26.20
CA ILE A 336 -11.21 3.44 25.41
C ILE A 336 -10.01 2.75 24.76
N GLN A 337 -9.19 2.05 25.55
CA GLN A 337 -8.00 1.36 25.05
C GLN A 337 -8.35 0.34 23.96
N TYR A 338 -9.34 -0.53 24.22
CA TYR A 338 -9.76 -1.55 23.26
C TYR A 338 -10.31 -0.95 21.95
N ALA A 339 -11.08 0.14 22.02
CA ALA A 339 -11.62 0.80 20.84
C ALA A 339 -10.55 1.55 20.04
N SER A 340 -9.68 2.31 20.72
CA SER A 340 -8.62 3.11 20.10
C SER A 340 -7.51 2.26 19.46
N GLN A 341 -7.22 1.08 20.01
CA GLN A 341 -6.24 0.15 19.44
C GLN A 341 -6.80 -0.68 18.27
N SER A 342 -8.11 -0.60 18.00
CA SER A 342 -8.69 -1.32 16.87
C SER A 342 -8.32 -0.67 15.54
N GLN A 343 -8.15 -1.48 14.49
CA GLN A 343 -8.00 -1.02 13.10
C GLN A 343 -9.20 -0.20 12.55
N HIS A 344 -10.21 0.07 13.39
CA HIS A 344 -11.43 0.79 13.06
C HIS A 344 -11.65 1.99 13.98
N ALA A 345 -10.62 2.46 14.71
CA ALA A 345 -10.72 3.56 15.66
C ALA A 345 -11.28 4.85 15.03
N GLU A 346 -10.87 5.16 13.80
CA GLU A 346 -11.30 6.34 13.04
C GLU A 346 -12.73 6.25 12.51
N MET A 347 -13.42 5.12 12.67
CA MET A 347 -14.81 5.03 12.21
C MET A 347 -15.72 5.88 13.10
N PRO A 348 -16.62 6.73 12.54
CA PRO A 348 -17.46 7.63 13.34
C PRO A 348 -18.27 6.94 14.45
N LYS A 349 -18.72 5.70 14.21
CA LYS A 349 -19.45 4.91 15.22
C LYS A 349 -18.55 4.46 16.38
N VAL A 350 -17.29 4.13 16.12
CA VAL A 350 -16.31 3.73 17.14
C VAL A 350 -15.84 4.95 17.91
N GLU A 351 -15.54 6.05 17.22
CA GLU A 351 -15.17 7.33 17.82
C GLU A 351 -16.26 7.86 18.77
N LYS A 352 -17.54 7.77 18.36
CA LYS A 352 -18.68 8.13 19.22
C LYS A 352 -18.71 7.30 20.52
N LEU A 353 -18.35 6.02 20.46
CA LEU A 353 -18.24 5.18 21.66
C LEU A 353 -17.04 5.55 22.53
N ILE A 354 -15.90 5.92 21.93
CA ILE A 354 -14.72 6.40 22.67
C ILE A 354 -15.07 7.70 23.41
N LYS A 355 -15.69 8.66 22.72
CA LYS A 355 -16.16 9.93 23.32
C LYS A 355 -17.16 9.67 24.45
N ARG A 356 -18.11 8.75 24.25
CA ARG A 356 -19.05 8.33 25.29
C ARG A 356 -18.33 7.70 26.50
N ALA A 357 -17.39 6.79 26.27
CA ALA A 357 -16.64 6.13 27.33
C ALA A 357 -15.83 7.13 28.15
N LYS A 358 -15.15 8.09 27.50
CA LYS A 358 -14.45 9.20 28.16
C LYS A 358 -15.39 10.01 29.05
N LYS A 359 -16.48 10.52 28.47
CA LYS A 359 -17.49 11.31 29.20
C LYS A 359 -18.05 10.59 30.43
N GLU A 360 -18.39 9.31 30.30
CA GLU A 360 -18.93 8.52 31.42
C GLU A 360 -17.86 8.17 32.46
N GLY A 361 -16.61 7.93 32.03
CA GLY A 361 -15.46 7.76 32.92
C GLY A 361 -15.15 9.03 33.73
N ASP A 362 -15.20 10.19 33.09
CA ASP A 362 -14.98 11.48 33.73
C ASP A 362 -16.07 11.76 34.79
N LYS A 363 -17.35 11.51 34.48
CA LYS A 363 -18.45 11.58 35.45
C LYS A 363 -18.27 10.61 36.63
N ALA A 364 -17.80 9.38 36.37
CA ALA A 364 -17.57 8.41 37.43
C ALA A 364 -16.43 8.86 38.37
N LYS A 365 -15.35 9.43 37.80
CA LYS A 365 -14.25 10.05 38.57
C LYS A 365 -14.74 11.25 39.37
N GLU A 366 -15.56 12.12 38.77
CA GLU A 366 -16.22 13.24 39.43
C GLU A 366 -16.98 12.78 40.67
N LYS A 367 -17.88 11.81 40.50
CA LYS A 367 -18.69 11.25 41.59
C LYS A 367 -17.81 10.69 42.72
N LYS A 368 -16.71 10.00 42.38
CA LYS A 368 -15.76 9.47 43.36
C LYS A 368 -15.04 10.57 44.13
N ILE A 369 -14.61 11.64 43.46
CA ILE A 369 -13.94 12.78 44.12
C ILE A 369 -14.94 13.56 44.99
N LEU A 370 -16.15 13.81 44.49
CA LEU A 370 -17.22 14.45 45.26
C LEU A 370 -17.61 13.63 46.49
N ALA A 371 -17.64 12.30 46.41
CA ALA A 371 -17.86 11.44 47.56
C ALA A 371 -16.76 11.61 48.62
N LYS A 372 -15.48 11.68 48.21
CA LYS A 372 -14.37 11.98 49.12
C LYS A 372 -14.51 13.35 49.78
N LEU A 373 -14.83 14.38 48.99
CA LEU A 373 -15.03 15.75 49.49
C LEU A 373 -16.09 15.83 50.60
N ARG A 374 -17.16 15.01 50.54
CA ARG A 374 -18.17 14.96 51.61
C ARG A 374 -17.64 14.48 52.96
N HIS A 375 -16.56 13.72 52.95
CA HIS A 375 -15.92 13.21 54.16
C HIS A 375 -14.74 14.07 54.63
N ILE A 376 -14.40 15.14 53.90
CA ILE A 376 -13.34 16.08 54.28
C ILE A 376 -14.04 17.28 54.96
N PRO A 377 -13.84 17.50 56.28
CA PRO A 377 -14.38 18.67 56.96
C PRO A 377 -13.96 19.98 56.27
N PRO A 378 -14.80 21.03 56.27
CA PRO A 378 -14.42 22.33 55.71
C PRO A 378 -13.14 22.93 56.32
N THR A 379 -12.81 22.57 57.56
CA THR A 379 -11.60 22.98 58.27
C THR A 379 -10.32 22.30 57.75
N GLN A 380 -10.43 21.19 57.02
CA GLN A 380 -9.29 20.52 56.37
C GLN A 380 -9.04 21.14 54.99
N LEU A 381 -8.51 22.38 55.00
CA LEU A 381 -8.35 23.21 53.80
C LEU A 381 -7.53 22.52 52.70
N GLU A 382 -6.39 21.91 53.05
CA GLU A 382 -5.51 21.22 52.10
C GLU A 382 -6.17 19.99 51.46
N GLY A 383 -6.94 19.23 52.24
CA GLY A 383 -7.73 18.12 51.72
C GLY A 383 -8.73 18.59 50.65
N ASN A 384 -9.43 19.70 50.93
CA ASN A 384 -10.36 20.31 49.99
C ASN A 384 -9.65 20.85 48.74
N ILE A 385 -8.56 21.62 48.90
CA ILE A 385 -7.76 22.17 47.79
C ILE A 385 -7.29 21.06 46.85
N ARG A 386 -6.77 19.95 47.41
CA ARG A 386 -6.28 18.80 46.63
C ARG A 386 -7.39 18.16 45.80
N GLU A 387 -8.54 17.87 46.39
CA GLU A 387 -9.63 17.19 45.68
C GLU A 387 -10.32 18.14 44.67
N TYR A 388 -10.50 19.43 44.97
CA TYR A 388 -11.01 20.40 43.99
C TYR A 388 -10.05 20.63 42.82
N THR A 389 -8.73 20.60 43.06
CA THR A 389 -7.73 20.62 41.97
C THR A 389 -7.90 19.41 41.05
N LYS A 390 -8.10 18.20 41.61
CA LYS A 390 -8.38 17.00 40.80
C LYS A 390 -9.66 17.13 39.98
N LEU A 391 -10.71 17.76 40.52
CA LEU A 391 -11.94 18.03 39.76
C LEU A 391 -11.68 18.97 38.58
N LEU A 392 -10.91 20.05 38.77
CA LEU A 392 -10.57 20.98 37.69
C LEU A 392 -9.66 20.37 36.62
N ASN A 393 -8.80 19.41 36.99
CA ASN A 393 -8.01 18.66 36.00
C ASN A 393 -8.89 17.84 35.05
N ILE A 394 -10.09 17.43 35.50
CA ILE A 394 -11.06 16.68 34.68
C ILE A 394 -12.04 17.66 33.99
N PHE A 395 -12.45 18.71 34.69
CA PHE A 395 -13.43 19.71 34.24
C PHE A 395 -12.88 21.13 34.38
N PRO A 396 -11.93 21.54 33.50
CA PRO A 396 -11.23 22.82 33.63
C PRO A 396 -12.18 24.01 33.53
N ASP A 397 -13.28 23.88 32.79
CA ASP A 397 -14.24 24.96 32.55
C ASP A 397 -15.34 25.07 33.62
N ASN A 398 -15.28 24.25 34.69
CA ASN A 398 -16.33 24.26 35.71
C ASN A 398 -16.13 25.40 36.73
N ASP A 399 -16.85 26.50 36.56
CA ASP A 399 -16.73 27.70 37.41
C ASP A 399 -17.11 27.47 38.87
N LYS A 400 -17.98 26.50 39.16
CA LYS A 400 -18.30 26.14 40.55
C LYS A 400 -17.07 25.54 41.24
N TYR A 401 -16.33 24.66 40.56
CA TYR A 401 -15.10 24.08 41.10
C TYR A 401 -13.98 25.11 41.20
N LYS A 402 -13.87 26.03 40.24
CA LYS A 402 -12.92 27.16 40.32
C LYS A 402 -13.16 28.02 41.56
N ARG A 403 -14.41 28.46 41.77
CA ARG A 403 -14.78 29.28 42.94
C ARG A 403 -14.54 28.57 44.27
N LYS A 404 -14.87 27.27 44.36
CA LYS A 404 -14.61 26.49 45.57
C LYS A 404 -13.11 26.34 45.83
N LEU A 405 -12.31 26.05 44.81
CA LEU A 405 -10.85 26.00 44.95
C LEU A 405 -10.29 27.35 45.41
N ALA A 406 -10.72 28.46 44.79
CA ALA A 406 -10.30 29.80 45.16
C ALA A 406 -10.68 30.15 46.61
N TYR A 407 -11.89 29.79 47.05
CA TYR A 407 -12.35 29.97 48.42
C TYR A 407 -11.43 29.25 49.43
N TYR A 408 -11.14 27.96 49.22
CA TYR A 408 -10.29 27.22 50.16
C TYR A 408 -8.84 27.70 50.14
N LYS A 409 -8.31 28.12 48.98
CA LYS A 409 -6.99 28.76 48.88
C LYS A 409 -6.95 30.06 49.68
N LYS A 410 -7.96 30.93 49.51
CA LYS A 410 -8.08 32.18 50.26
C LYS A 410 -8.16 31.93 51.77
N GLN A 411 -9.00 31.00 52.20
CA GLN A 411 -9.13 30.63 53.63
C GLN A 411 -7.82 30.10 54.19
N ARG A 412 -7.08 29.31 53.41
CA ARG A 412 -5.75 28.85 53.81
C ARG A 412 -4.80 30.01 53.99
N ASP A 413 -4.78 30.94 53.05
CA ASP A 413 -3.93 32.13 53.13
C ASP A 413 -4.31 33.01 54.33
N GLU A 414 -5.61 33.15 54.64
CA GLU A 414 -6.14 33.86 55.81
C GLU A 414 -5.77 33.18 57.15
N THR A 415 -5.61 31.84 57.18
CA THR A 415 -5.16 31.14 58.41
C THR A 415 -3.68 31.26 58.70
N ARG A 416 -2.87 31.77 57.76
CA ARG A 416 -1.43 31.96 57.97
C ARG A 416 -1.20 33.20 58.82
N LYS A 417 -0.40 33.07 59.88
CA LYS A 417 0.03 34.24 60.68
C LYS A 417 1.13 35.04 59.99
N ARG A 418 1.98 34.38 59.19
CA ARG A 418 3.11 34.97 58.45
C ARG A 418 3.12 34.49 57.00
N PRO A 419 3.65 35.30 56.06
CA PRO A 419 3.80 34.87 54.68
C PRO A 419 4.74 33.64 54.59
N PRO A 420 4.56 32.79 53.56
CA PRO A 420 5.48 31.68 53.30
C PRO A 420 6.93 32.14 53.14
N LEU A 421 7.88 31.35 53.65
CA LEU A 421 9.31 31.63 53.55
C LEU A 421 9.94 30.73 52.49
N ILE A 422 10.54 31.31 51.46
CA ILE A 422 11.32 30.55 50.48
C ILE A 422 12.67 30.22 51.13
N LEU A 423 13.01 28.93 51.20
CA LEU A 423 14.33 28.47 51.64
C LEU A 423 15.11 27.94 50.45
N LYS A 424 16.38 28.32 50.36
CA LYS A 424 17.27 27.88 49.28
C LYS A 424 18.49 27.15 49.83
N GLN A 425 18.95 26.15 49.09
CA GLN A 425 20.19 25.42 49.40
C GLN A 425 21.39 26.36 49.58
N SER A 426 21.46 27.44 48.80
CA SER A 426 22.54 28.43 48.89
C SER A 426 22.63 29.13 50.26
N GLU A 427 21.52 29.22 51.01
CA GLU A 427 21.48 29.86 52.33
C GLU A 427 22.01 28.95 53.43
N TYR A 428 21.92 27.63 53.23
CA TYR A 428 22.32 26.61 54.21
C TYR A 428 23.63 25.91 53.83
N GLY A 429 24.10 26.08 52.59
CA GLY A 429 25.32 25.45 52.07
C GLY A 429 25.28 23.92 52.23
N GLU A 430 26.33 23.38 52.84
CA GLU A 430 26.45 21.94 53.11
C GLU A 430 25.41 21.44 54.11
N ASN A 431 24.88 22.31 54.98
CA ASN A 431 23.88 21.97 55.99
C ASN A 431 22.45 21.84 55.44
N TRP A 432 22.25 22.07 54.13
CA TRP A 432 20.93 21.94 53.51
C TRP A 432 20.38 20.50 53.61
N PRO A 433 19.21 20.28 54.25
CA PRO A 433 18.77 18.93 54.57
C PRO A 433 18.05 18.22 53.41
N PHE A 434 17.70 18.92 52.33
CA PHE A 434 16.86 18.37 51.27
C PHE A 434 17.65 18.02 50.00
N SER A 435 17.13 17.08 49.22
CA SER A 435 17.68 16.72 47.90
C SER A 435 17.29 17.70 46.79
N VAL A 436 16.36 18.62 47.05
CA VAL A 436 15.89 19.67 46.13
C VAL A 436 16.58 20.99 46.42
N SER A 437 16.84 21.83 45.43
CA SER A 437 17.62 23.08 45.60
C SER A 437 16.90 24.19 46.35
N GLU A 438 15.56 24.18 46.39
CA GLU A 438 14.75 25.17 47.09
C GLU A 438 13.34 24.63 47.39
N GLY A 439 12.63 25.31 48.28
CA GLY A 439 11.22 25.06 48.53
C GLY A 439 10.61 26.13 49.44
N VAL A 440 9.31 26.06 49.63
CA VAL A 440 8.54 27.05 50.37
C VAL A 440 8.16 26.47 51.73
N LEU A 441 8.70 27.05 52.80
CA LEU A 441 8.37 26.72 54.17
C LEU A 441 7.12 27.50 54.61
N GLU A 442 6.13 26.79 55.12
CA GLU A 442 4.88 27.36 55.61
C GLU A 442 4.58 26.87 57.02
N CYS A 443 3.92 27.71 57.81
CA CYS A 443 3.31 27.28 59.06
C CYS A 443 1.81 27.57 59.11
N PHE A 444 1.05 26.59 59.60
CA PHE A 444 -0.36 26.73 59.96
C PHE A 444 -0.56 26.54 61.48
N PRO A 445 -1.43 27.32 62.13
CA PRO A 445 -1.78 27.10 63.53
C PRO A 445 -2.28 25.66 63.78
N PRO A 446 -1.94 25.03 64.93
CA PRO A 446 -1.19 25.56 66.07
C PRO A 446 0.34 25.38 65.98
N GLY A 447 0.89 24.99 64.82
CA GLY A 447 2.31 24.63 64.70
C GLY A 447 2.59 23.56 63.65
N ILE A 448 1.74 23.47 62.63
CA ILE A 448 1.86 22.51 61.54
C ILE A 448 2.84 23.10 60.54
N ILE A 449 4.03 22.50 60.42
CA ILE A 449 5.10 22.98 59.55
C ILE A 449 5.14 22.11 58.30
N THR A 450 5.04 22.76 57.16
CA THR A 450 5.06 22.08 55.86
C THR A 450 6.10 22.69 54.95
N PHE A 451 6.68 21.85 54.08
CA PHE A 451 7.62 22.28 53.06
C PHE A 451 7.06 21.94 51.69
N GLN A 452 6.77 22.96 50.88
CA GLN A 452 6.21 22.80 49.55
C GLN A 452 7.32 22.83 48.50
N VAL A 453 7.30 21.82 47.62
CA VAL A 453 8.19 21.72 46.46
C VAL A 453 7.32 21.44 45.24
N LYS A 454 7.24 22.41 44.33
CA LYS A 454 6.31 22.36 43.18
C LYS A 454 4.87 22.15 43.68
N ASP A 455 4.20 21.07 43.25
CA ASP A 455 2.82 20.74 43.61
C ASP A 455 2.71 19.73 44.79
N LYS A 456 3.82 19.48 45.50
CA LYS A 456 3.87 18.54 46.62
C LYS A 456 4.16 19.27 47.94
N THR A 457 3.42 18.90 48.97
CA THR A 457 3.58 19.45 50.33
C THR A 457 3.97 18.35 51.28
N TYR A 458 5.14 18.50 51.90
CA TYR A 458 5.74 17.52 52.80
C TYR A 458 5.59 17.94 54.26
N ALA A 459 5.38 16.97 55.14
CA ALA A 459 5.31 17.11 56.59
C ALA A 459 6.71 17.32 57.18
N VAL A 460 7.02 18.53 57.64
CA VAL A 460 8.33 18.81 58.25
C VAL A 460 8.38 18.36 59.71
N ASN A 461 7.23 18.34 60.40
CA ASN A 461 7.14 17.91 61.80
C ASN A 461 6.05 16.85 62.03
N GLY A 462 6.03 16.28 63.25
CA GLY A 462 5.09 15.23 63.63
C GLY A 462 3.61 15.67 63.54
N LEU A 463 3.31 16.93 63.85
CA LEU A 463 1.95 17.48 63.71
C LEU A 463 1.51 17.50 62.25
N ALA A 464 2.36 17.93 61.31
CA ALA A 464 2.06 17.84 59.89
C ALA A 464 1.90 16.38 59.44
N ASN A 465 2.76 15.46 59.91
CA ASN A 465 2.62 14.06 59.55
C ASN A 465 1.27 13.47 60.02
N SER A 466 0.78 13.85 61.21
CA SER A 466 -0.54 13.45 61.72
C SER A 466 -1.72 13.96 60.86
N ARG A 467 -1.49 15.00 60.04
CA ARG A 467 -2.46 15.55 59.09
C ARG A 467 -2.36 14.91 57.69
N ASN A 468 -1.60 13.83 57.55
CA ASN A 468 -1.44 13.07 56.30
C ASN A 468 -0.84 13.90 55.14
N TYR A 469 0.05 14.85 55.44
CA TYR A 469 0.95 15.39 54.40
C TYR A 469 1.97 14.33 53.97
N LEU A 470 2.66 14.55 52.85
CA LEU A 470 3.66 13.59 52.35
C LEU A 470 4.83 13.49 53.34
N LYS A 471 5.44 12.31 53.48
CA LYS A 471 6.59 12.15 54.38
C LYS A 471 7.80 12.89 53.81
N ILE A 472 8.49 13.66 54.66
CA ILE A 472 9.66 14.43 54.25
C ILE A 472 10.83 13.54 53.79
N ASP A 473 10.86 12.28 54.23
CA ASP A 473 11.87 11.26 53.91
C ASP A 473 12.14 11.12 52.41
N ASP A 474 11.10 11.31 51.57
CA ASP A 474 11.19 11.26 50.10
C ASP A 474 12.18 12.29 49.52
N ILE A 475 12.37 13.42 50.21
CA ILE A 475 13.27 14.49 49.82
C ILE A 475 14.37 14.74 50.86
N TRP A 476 14.46 13.92 51.91
CA TRP A 476 15.42 14.10 52.99
C TRP A 476 16.77 13.48 52.63
N ARG A 477 17.78 14.32 52.46
CA ARG A 477 19.13 13.93 52.06
C ARG A 477 19.82 13.14 53.17
N ASN A 478 20.64 12.16 52.77
CA ASN A 478 21.57 11.51 53.69
C ASN A 478 22.71 12.48 54.04
N ALA A 479 23.21 12.40 55.27
CA ALA A 479 24.41 13.11 55.67
C ALA A 479 25.63 12.56 54.90
N PRO A 480 26.62 13.39 54.54
CA PRO A 480 27.86 12.90 53.97
C PRO A 480 28.54 11.94 54.96
N PRO A 481 29.19 10.87 54.47
CA PRO A 481 29.90 9.93 55.35
C PRO A 481 31.02 10.67 56.08
N THR A 482 31.03 10.58 57.42
CA THR A 482 32.16 11.03 58.23
C THR A 482 33.19 9.90 58.33
N LEU A 483 34.48 10.24 58.33
CA LEU A 483 35.61 9.28 58.28
C LEU A 483 35.63 8.25 59.42
N GLU A 484 34.80 8.43 60.46
CA GLU A 484 34.76 7.60 61.66
C GLU A 484 33.46 6.76 61.79
N GLN A 485 32.56 6.78 60.79
CA GLN A 485 31.26 6.10 60.89
C GLN A 485 31.13 4.81 60.07
N ASP A 486 30.63 3.78 60.75
CA ASP A 486 30.23 2.48 60.21
C ASP A 486 29.29 2.64 58.99
N THR A 487 29.72 2.09 57.84
CA THR A 487 29.09 2.23 56.51
C THR A 487 27.64 1.75 56.40
N THR A 488 27.09 1.16 57.45
CA THR A 488 25.75 0.56 57.48
C THR A 488 24.64 1.51 57.94
N SER A 489 24.96 2.66 58.56
CA SER A 489 23.97 3.62 59.05
C SER A 489 23.81 4.81 58.09
N THR A 490 22.72 4.85 57.32
CA THR A 490 22.34 6.02 56.51
C THR A 490 21.78 7.13 57.41
N ARG A 491 22.66 7.83 58.12
CA ARG A 491 22.29 9.02 58.89
C ARG A 491 21.68 10.07 57.96
N LYS A 492 20.55 10.66 58.35
CA LYS A 492 19.91 11.76 57.63
C LYS A 492 20.48 13.11 58.06
N MET A 493 20.48 14.11 57.17
CA MET A 493 20.85 15.49 57.49
C MET A 493 19.96 16.04 58.62
N GLU A 494 20.46 16.98 59.42
CA GLU A 494 19.66 17.53 60.53
C GLU A 494 18.52 18.45 60.04
N LEU A 495 17.28 18.19 60.47
CA LEU A 495 16.10 19.02 60.13
C LEU A 495 15.84 20.16 61.12
N SER A 496 16.48 20.16 62.29
CA SER A 496 16.26 21.14 63.37
C SER A 496 16.28 22.60 62.89
N PRO A 497 17.22 23.04 62.03
CA PRO A 497 17.23 24.42 61.54
C PRO A 497 15.97 24.80 60.77
N VAL A 498 15.46 23.88 59.92
CA VAL A 498 14.24 24.11 59.12
C VAL A 498 12.99 24.05 60.00
N ILE A 499 12.95 23.13 60.98
CA ILE A 499 11.85 23.04 61.96
C ILE A 499 11.78 24.33 62.77
N ASN A 500 12.91 24.84 63.28
CA ASN A 500 12.95 26.07 64.08
C ASN A 500 12.48 27.27 63.26
N LYS A 501 12.97 27.43 62.02
CA LYS A 501 12.47 28.44 61.08
C LYS A 501 10.98 28.33 60.83
N GLY A 502 10.46 27.11 60.77
CA GLY A 502 9.02 26.86 60.61
C GLY A 502 8.22 27.30 61.83
N LEU A 503 8.72 27.00 63.04
CA LEU A 503 8.10 27.43 64.30
C LEU A 503 8.08 28.96 64.45
N GLU A 504 9.15 29.66 64.02
CA GLU A 504 9.20 31.13 63.96
C GLU A 504 8.09 31.71 63.05
N LEU A 505 7.62 30.97 62.04
CA LEU A 505 6.47 31.37 61.22
C LEU A 505 5.12 31.17 61.94
N CYS A 506 5.05 30.23 62.90
CA CYS A 506 3.83 29.87 63.63
C CYS A 506 3.49 30.80 64.80
N ASN A 507 4.52 31.35 65.44
CA ASN A 507 4.41 32.20 66.61
C ASN A 507 5.24 33.45 66.36
N PRO A 508 4.62 34.50 65.79
CA PRO A 508 5.32 35.71 65.44
C PRO A 508 5.95 36.42 66.64
#